data_AF-A0A0J8H1P4-F1
#
_entry.id   AF-A0A0J8H1P4-F1
#
_cell.length_a   1.000
_cell.length_b   1.000
_cell.length_c   1.000
_cell.angle_alpha   90.00
_cell.angle_beta   90.00
_cell.angle_gamma   90.00
#
_symmetry.space_group_name_H-M   'P 1'
#
loop_
_entity.id
_entity.type
_entity.pdbx_description
1 polymer ?
#
loop_
_entity_poly.entity_id
_entity_poly.type
_entity_poly.pdbx_seq_one_letter_code
_entity_poly.pdbx_strand_id
1 'polypeptide(L)'
;MKGIKLSAAALVSLLYIFSNTALANMSIAHKALAEKNYAEAAKHLKSSAEIGRAEAQFTLGLLHYQGNTGKVDKISAVGWLFLASEYDHPNALAYTQQVYSELSPEMQKKAQAYMTELANKYGKSAVKNNIYPRFTSQPIKAQRFNRRAKLLVRGPLEYKRGSARARNEMAINSAIRNAQFGGLSTLSTSLVNDDSGMVIVKYDVSKEGNPVYPEVLFSWPKGRFDKPTLDAVIKSKLRPAQINKQDAFQLGLVSTVRFGFIDRADFKNDYPNQYKTFKRLQRESDQDINSKYLYAGFLNAYQQLLPKKDAISYLSVITELAESGHVLAQLDLGQYLIFQQNEYKEGVDWIQKAANFGYDKAEFRLGELLMDPPTPLLQKDIKKAEFWLTRIADNLPEAQLKLTSLWLENGATEAQFNKAKVWLENIIEDTDALPNVYYLLAQTELKLNQEKCFKQNLEQAITIGDDLNWNTKTWQHELNTYES
;
A
#
# COMPACT_ATOMS: atom_id res chain seq x y z
N MET A 1 32.11 12.18 -32.43
CA MET A 1 31.34 13.00 -31.46
C MET A 1 31.79 12.64 -30.06
N LYS A 2 32.07 13.64 -29.21
CA LYS A 2 32.57 13.44 -27.83
C LYS A 2 31.58 12.57 -27.05
N GLY A 3 32.06 11.48 -26.43
CA GLY A 3 31.26 10.64 -25.55
C GLY A 3 30.69 11.49 -24.42
N ILE A 4 29.36 11.66 -24.40
CA ILE A 4 28.68 12.40 -23.34
C ILE A 4 28.69 11.50 -22.11
N LYS A 5 29.71 11.67 -21.25
CA LYS A 5 29.61 11.23 -19.86
C LYS A 5 28.54 12.10 -19.21
N LEU A 6 27.30 11.60 -19.14
CA LEU A 6 26.27 12.21 -18.30
C LEU A 6 26.82 12.21 -16.87
N SER A 7 26.99 13.40 -16.28
CA SER A 7 27.39 13.52 -14.90
C SER A 7 26.27 12.99 -13.99
N ALA A 8 26.60 12.58 -12.77
CA ALA A 8 25.58 12.20 -11.78
C ALA A 8 24.52 13.31 -11.60
N ALA A 9 24.91 14.58 -11.76
CA ALA A 9 23.99 15.72 -11.75
C ALA A 9 22.98 15.72 -12.92
N ALA A 10 23.34 15.20 -14.10
CA ALA A 10 22.45 15.12 -15.26
C ALA A 10 21.38 14.01 -15.14
N LEU A 11 21.75 12.88 -14.52
CA LEU A 11 20.81 11.83 -14.10
C LEU A 11 19.89 12.35 -12.97
N VAL A 12 20.38 13.25 -12.11
CA VAL A 12 19.61 13.85 -11.03
C VAL A 12 18.70 14.99 -11.49
N SER A 13 19.04 15.73 -12.55
CA SER A 13 18.22 16.84 -13.06
C SER A 13 16.97 16.43 -13.83
N LEU A 14 16.92 15.20 -14.37
CA LEU A 14 15.68 14.62 -14.92
C LEU A 14 14.65 14.26 -13.83
N LEU A 15 15.05 14.31 -12.54
CA LEU A 15 14.26 13.83 -11.39
C LEU A 15 13.29 14.86 -10.79
N TYR A 16 13.25 16.10 -11.31
CA TYR A 16 12.68 17.25 -10.58
C TYR A 16 11.17 17.51 -10.76
N ILE A 17 10.37 16.52 -11.15
CA ILE A 17 8.91 16.72 -11.33
C ILE A 17 8.02 15.88 -10.38
N PHE A 18 8.57 14.94 -9.59
CA PHE A 18 7.73 14.11 -8.71
C PHE A 18 8.10 14.32 -7.24
N SER A 19 7.27 15.10 -6.55
CA SER A 19 7.38 15.33 -5.10
C SER A 19 7.28 14.01 -4.34
N ASN A 20 8.39 13.66 -3.65
CA ASN A 20 8.45 12.55 -2.70
C ASN A 20 7.49 12.79 -1.53
N THR A 21 6.72 11.77 -1.13
CA THR A 21 6.95 11.00 0.11
C THR A 21 6.09 9.73 0.13
N ALA A 22 6.69 8.63 -0.26
CA ALA A 22 6.48 7.26 0.19
C ALA A 22 7.72 6.47 -0.28
N LEU A 23 8.12 5.39 0.39
CA LEU A 23 9.29 4.55 0.03
C LEU A 23 9.04 3.83 -1.31
N ALA A 24 8.99 4.57 -2.41
CA ALA A 24 8.93 3.99 -3.73
C ALA A 24 10.32 3.42 -4.09
N ASN A 25 10.36 2.25 -4.73
CA ASN A 25 11.60 1.68 -5.27
C ASN A 25 12.43 2.70 -6.08
N MET A 26 11.76 3.60 -6.81
CA MET A 26 12.42 4.70 -7.52
C MET A 26 13.07 5.74 -6.61
N SER A 27 12.48 6.06 -5.46
CA SER A 27 13.06 6.99 -4.49
C SER A 27 14.36 6.42 -3.91
N ILE A 28 14.36 5.12 -3.56
CA ILE A 28 15.56 4.41 -3.09
C ILE A 28 16.61 4.37 -4.20
N ALA A 29 16.21 4.03 -5.43
CA ALA A 29 17.10 4.05 -6.59
C ALA A 29 17.74 5.43 -6.80
N HIS A 30 16.97 6.51 -6.75
CA HIS A 30 17.48 7.87 -6.93
C HIS A 30 18.44 8.28 -5.83
N LYS A 31 18.14 7.93 -4.57
CA LYS A 31 19.05 8.15 -3.45
C LYS A 31 20.38 7.41 -3.67
N ALA A 32 20.31 6.13 -4.01
CA ALA A 32 21.48 5.31 -4.30
C ALA A 32 22.29 5.86 -5.49
N LEU A 33 21.64 6.37 -6.54
CA LEU A 33 22.31 7.04 -7.66
C LEU A 33 23.05 8.30 -7.23
N ALA A 34 22.44 9.13 -6.37
CA ALA A 34 23.07 10.35 -5.84
C ALA A 34 24.30 10.02 -4.97
N GLU A 35 24.22 8.93 -4.21
CA GLU A 35 25.31 8.38 -3.40
C GLU A 35 26.35 7.59 -4.22
N LYS A 36 26.13 7.46 -5.54
CA LYS A 36 26.94 6.64 -6.47
C LYS A 36 27.00 5.15 -6.11
N ASN A 37 26.04 4.67 -5.31
CA ASN A 37 25.83 3.25 -5.08
C ASN A 37 25.05 2.62 -6.25
N TYR A 38 25.74 2.43 -7.37
CA TYR A 38 25.12 1.96 -8.62
C TYR A 38 24.59 0.53 -8.54
N ALA A 39 25.17 -0.32 -7.70
CA ALA A 39 24.72 -1.70 -7.51
C ALA A 39 23.34 -1.73 -6.83
N GLU A 40 23.18 -0.94 -5.76
CA GLU A 40 21.90 -0.79 -5.07
C GLU A 40 20.87 -0.10 -5.97
N ALA A 41 21.26 0.98 -6.66
CA ALA A 41 20.40 1.65 -7.63
C ALA A 41 19.88 0.68 -8.70
N ALA A 42 20.77 -0.12 -9.30
CA ALA A 42 20.38 -1.08 -10.33
C ALA A 42 19.39 -2.14 -9.82
N LYS A 43 19.50 -2.58 -8.56
CA LYS A 43 18.54 -3.51 -7.95
C LYS A 43 17.13 -2.92 -7.92
N HIS A 44 16.97 -1.70 -7.42
CA HIS A 44 15.66 -1.05 -7.30
C HIS A 44 15.11 -0.57 -8.65
N LEU A 45 15.99 -0.13 -9.55
CA LEU A 45 15.64 0.19 -10.94
C LEU A 45 15.14 -1.04 -11.68
N LYS A 46 15.79 -2.19 -11.52
CA LYS A 46 15.35 -3.44 -12.14
C LYS A 46 13.94 -3.82 -11.68
N SER A 47 13.66 -3.83 -10.37
CA SER A 47 12.32 -4.11 -9.85
C SER A 47 11.25 -3.17 -10.45
N SER A 48 11.58 -1.89 -10.61
CA SER A 48 10.70 -0.90 -11.23
C SER A 48 10.57 -1.06 -12.74
N ALA A 49 11.64 -1.46 -13.42
CA ALA A 49 11.68 -1.66 -14.87
C ALA A 49 10.86 -2.88 -15.32
N GLU A 50 10.85 -3.94 -14.50
CA GLU A 50 10.11 -5.19 -14.75
C GLU A 50 8.59 -4.99 -14.72
N ILE A 51 8.09 -3.94 -14.07
CA ILE A 51 6.67 -3.56 -14.10
C ILE A 51 6.32 -2.52 -15.17
N GLY A 52 7.27 -2.23 -16.08
CA GLY A 52 6.99 -1.34 -17.22
C GLY A 52 7.18 0.14 -16.93
N ARG A 53 8.05 0.52 -15.99
CA ARG A 53 8.42 1.93 -15.84
C ARG A 53 9.45 2.36 -16.86
N ALA A 54 9.03 3.21 -17.78
CA ALA A 54 9.87 3.77 -18.82
C ALA A 54 11.14 4.44 -18.25
N GLU A 55 11.01 5.23 -17.18
CA GLU A 55 12.14 5.91 -16.53
C GLU A 55 13.14 4.94 -15.91
N ALA A 56 12.65 3.89 -15.26
CA ALA A 56 13.49 2.88 -14.63
C ALA A 56 14.23 2.03 -15.68
N GLN A 57 13.53 1.66 -16.75
CA GLN A 57 14.09 0.97 -17.92
C GLN A 57 15.17 1.82 -18.58
N PHE A 58 14.89 3.11 -18.81
CA PHE A 58 15.85 4.04 -19.41
C PHE A 58 17.11 4.20 -18.55
N THR A 59 16.92 4.49 -17.27
CA THR A 59 18.03 4.69 -16.31
C THR A 59 18.87 3.42 -16.16
N LEU A 60 18.24 2.25 -16.04
CA LEU A 60 18.94 0.97 -15.98
C LEU A 60 19.75 0.71 -17.26
N GLY A 61 19.17 1.01 -18.43
CA GLY A 61 19.87 0.94 -19.71
C GLY A 61 21.11 1.82 -19.77
N LEU A 62 21.02 3.06 -19.25
CA LEU A 62 22.17 3.96 -19.16
C LEU A 62 23.26 3.44 -18.21
N LEU A 63 22.88 2.88 -17.05
CA LEU A 63 23.87 2.30 -16.12
C LEU A 63 24.67 1.16 -16.76
N HIS A 64 24.01 0.30 -17.55
CA HIS A 64 24.68 -0.75 -18.31
C HIS A 64 25.58 -0.20 -19.41
N TYR A 65 25.13 0.83 -20.14
CA TYR A 65 25.91 1.45 -21.22
C TYR A 65 27.18 2.13 -20.71
N GLN A 66 27.10 2.78 -19.55
CA GLN A 66 28.21 3.50 -18.93
C GLN A 66 29.14 2.57 -18.14
N GLY A 67 28.74 1.34 -17.88
CA GLY A 67 29.49 0.36 -17.08
C GLY A 67 29.47 0.64 -15.58
N ASN A 68 28.53 1.44 -15.10
CA ASN A 68 28.37 1.78 -13.68
C ASN A 68 28.00 0.57 -12.81
N THR A 69 27.47 -0.49 -13.41
CA THR A 69 27.17 -1.77 -12.75
C THR A 69 28.34 -2.77 -12.79
N GLY A 70 29.56 -2.30 -13.11
CA GLY A 70 30.80 -3.07 -13.06
C GLY A 70 31.57 -3.03 -14.37
N LYS A 71 30.95 -3.49 -15.46
CA LYS A 71 31.51 -3.42 -16.82
C LYS A 71 30.45 -2.95 -17.81
N VAL A 72 30.89 -2.32 -18.89
CA VAL A 72 30.02 -1.89 -19.99
C VAL A 72 29.32 -3.11 -20.59
N ASP A 73 27.99 -3.09 -20.59
CA ASP A 73 27.14 -4.11 -21.20
C ASP A 73 26.18 -3.44 -22.20
N LYS A 74 26.66 -3.30 -23.45
CA LYS A 74 25.90 -2.64 -24.50
C LYS A 74 24.67 -3.45 -24.94
N ILE A 75 24.68 -4.78 -24.77
CA ILE A 75 23.54 -5.64 -25.13
C ILE A 75 22.41 -5.42 -24.12
N SER A 76 22.73 -5.46 -22.82
CA SER A 76 21.74 -5.15 -21.78
C SER A 76 21.24 -3.71 -21.89
N ALA A 77 22.12 -2.75 -22.18
CA ALA A 77 21.76 -1.36 -22.37
C ALA A 77 20.70 -1.18 -23.47
N VAL A 78 20.96 -1.70 -24.67
CA VAL A 78 20.01 -1.63 -25.80
C VAL A 78 18.68 -2.28 -25.42
N GLY A 79 18.70 -3.43 -24.75
CA GLY A 79 17.49 -4.12 -24.33
C GLY A 79 16.57 -3.28 -23.45
N TRP A 80 17.11 -2.67 -22.40
CA TRP A 80 16.33 -1.84 -21.48
C TRP A 80 15.93 -0.49 -22.09
N LEU A 81 16.81 0.13 -22.89
CA LEU A 81 16.47 1.36 -23.63
C LEU A 81 15.36 1.10 -24.66
N PHE A 82 15.38 -0.05 -25.33
CA PHE A 82 14.35 -0.45 -26.27
C PHE A 82 13.00 -0.59 -25.56
N LEU A 83 12.95 -1.29 -24.42
CA LEU A 83 11.73 -1.38 -23.61
C LEU A 83 11.22 0.01 -23.20
N ALA A 84 12.10 0.90 -22.72
CA ALA A 84 11.71 2.26 -22.35
C ALA A 84 11.03 3.01 -23.51
N SER A 85 11.44 2.74 -24.75
CA SER A 85 10.81 3.32 -25.93
C SER A 85 9.41 2.76 -26.22
N GLU A 86 9.12 1.49 -25.89
CA GLU A 86 7.74 0.93 -25.97
C GLU A 86 6.78 1.60 -24.97
N TYR A 87 7.33 2.11 -23.86
CA TYR A 87 6.63 2.87 -22.83
C TYR A 87 6.70 4.38 -23.05
N ASP A 88 6.95 4.82 -24.29
CA ASP A 88 6.86 6.22 -24.72
C ASP A 88 7.86 7.16 -24.01
N HIS A 89 9.00 6.65 -23.53
CA HIS A 89 10.03 7.50 -22.92
C HIS A 89 10.69 8.44 -23.97
N PRO A 90 10.71 9.77 -23.75
CA PRO A 90 11.05 10.76 -24.77
C PRO A 90 12.41 10.55 -25.45
N ASN A 91 13.40 10.10 -24.70
CA ASN A 91 14.78 9.95 -25.19
C ASN A 91 15.15 8.51 -25.56
N ALA A 92 14.31 7.53 -25.22
CA ALA A 92 14.73 6.12 -25.21
C ALA A 92 15.04 5.58 -26.61
N LEU A 93 14.26 5.99 -27.62
CA LEU A 93 14.46 5.54 -29.01
C LEU A 93 15.82 6.03 -29.56
N ALA A 94 16.16 7.30 -29.34
CA ALA A 94 17.41 7.87 -29.82
C ALA A 94 18.64 7.18 -29.19
N TYR A 95 18.59 6.94 -27.87
CA TYR A 95 19.66 6.21 -27.18
C TYR A 95 19.74 4.75 -27.64
N THR A 96 18.60 4.07 -27.83
CA THR A 96 18.58 2.70 -28.37
C THR A 96 19.30 2.63 -29.72
N GLN A 97 18.98 3.54 -30.65
CA GLN A 97 19.61 3.59 -31.97
C GLN A 97 21.11 3.89 -31.89
N GLN A 98 21.51 4.85 -31.05
CA GLN A 98 22.90 5.18 -30.83
C GLN A 98 23.69 3.97 -30.35
N VAL A 99 23.27 3.35 -29.24
CA VAL A 99 24.02 2.22 -28.66
C VAL A 99 24.02 1.02 -29.61
N TYR A 100 22.93 0.77 -30.32
CA TYR A 100 22.83 -0.33 -31.29
C TYR A 100 23.78 -0.14 -32.48
N SER A 101 23.98 1.09 -32.96
CA SER A 101 24.91 1.40 -34.05
C SER A 101 26.38 1.18 -33.70
N GLU A 102 26.71 1.18 -32.40
CA GLU A 102 28.08 0.91 -31.91
C GLU A 102 28.40 -0.60 -31.82
N LEU A 103 27.42 -1.48 -32.03
CA LEU A 103 27.59 -2.92 -31.95
C LEU A 103 28.10 -3.50 -33.28
N SER A 104 28.97 -4.52 -33.21
CA SER A 104 29.34 -5.31 -34.39
C SER A 104 28.12 -6.09 -34.92
N PRO A 105 28.10 -6.52 -36.19
CA PRO A 105 26.98 -7.29 -36.75
C PRO A 105 26.60 -8.54 -35.94
N GLU A 106 27.59 -9.24 -35.37
CA GLU A 106 27.35 -10.39 -34.49
C GLU A 106 26.68 -9.98 -33.16
N MET A 107 27.12 -8.87 -32.56
CA MET A 107 26.54 -8.35 -31.33
C MET A 107 25.14 -7.77 -31.56
N GLN A 108 24.87 -7.20 -32.73
CA GLN A 108 23.55 -6.75 -33.15
C GLN A 108 22.54 -7.90 -33.17
N LYS A 109 22.93 -9.07 -33.72
CA LYS A 109 22.08 -10.28 -33.69
C LYS A 109 21.79 -10.72 -32.25
N LYS A 110 22.79 -10.68 -31.35
CA LYS A 110 22.59 -10.97 -29.92
C LYS A 110 21.67 -9.94 -29.24
N ALA A 111 21.83 -8.65 -29.56
CA ALA A 111 20.98 -7.59 -29.04
C ALA A 111 19.53 -7.72 -29.51
N GLN A 112 19.28 -8.11 -30.76
CA GLN A 112 17.93 -8.41 -31.26
C GLN A 112 17.27 -9.56 -30.51
N ALA A 113 18.00 -10.65 -30.29
CA ALA A 113 17.49 -11.78 -29.51
C ALA A 113 17.14 -11.35 -28.07
N TYR A 114 18.02 -10.57 -27.44
CA TYR A 114 17.80 -10.06 -26.09
C TYR A 114 16.64 -9.05 -25.98
N MET A 115 16.50 -8.14 -26.94
CA MET A 115 15.34 -7.23 -27.02
C MET A 115 14.04 -8.01 -27.14
N THR A 116 14.01 -9.06 -27.96
CA THR A 116 12.82 -9.92 -28.13
C THR A 116 12.48 -10.65 -26.83
N GLU A 117 13.48 -11.21 -26.15
CA GLU A 117 13.31 -11.86 -24.85
C GLU A 117 12.75 -10.89 -23.81
N LEU A 118 13.33 -9.69 -23.70
CA LEU A 118 12.88 -8.65 -22.79
C LEU A 118 11.46 -8.17 -23.12
N ALA A 119 11.12 -7.95 -24.39
CA ALA A 119 9.77 -7.56 -24.82
C ALA A 119 8.72 -8.61 -24.46
N ASN A 120 9.04 -9.90 -24.65
CA ASN A 120 8.15 -11.00 -24.29
C ASN A 120 7.88 -11.08 -22.78
N LYS A 121 8.82 -10.62 -21.95
CA LYS A 121 8.70 -10.69 -20.48
C LYS A 121 8.17 -9.40 -19.87
N TYR A 122 8.67 -8.26 -20.32
CA TYR A 122 8.49 -6.94 -19.70
C TYR A 122 8.00 -5.86 -20.68
N GLY A 123 7.71 -6.21 -21.93
CA GLY A 123 7.10 -5.30 -22.90
C GLY A 123 5.67 -4.93 -22.51
N LYS A 124 5.14 -3.88 -23.15
CA LYS A 124 3.83 -3.26 -22.78
C LYS A 124 2.68 -4.29 -22.73
N SER A 125 2.63 -5.18 -23.72
CA SER A 125 1.63 -6.25 -23.80
C SER A 125 1.86 -7.34 -22.76
N ALA A 126 3.12 -7.78 -22.59
CA ALA A 126 3.49 -8.82 -21.63
C ALA A 126 3.14 -8.40 -20.20
N VAL A 127 3.56 -7.20 -19.80
CA VAL A 127 3.25 -6.61 -18.49
C VAL A 127 1.73 -6.49 -18.29
N LYS A 128 1.01 -5.91 -19.26
CA LYS A 128 -0.46 -5.82 -19.18
C LYS A 128 -1.13 -7.18 -18.96
N ASN A 129 -0.62 -8.21 -19.60
CA ASN A 129 -1.21 -9.54 -19.55
C ASN A 129 -0.80 -10.31 -18.29
N ASN A 130 0.44 -10.19 -17.84
CA ASN A 130 1.07 -11.07 -16.87
C ASN A 130 1.07 -10.51 -15.45
N ILE A 131 1.03 -9.19 -15.27
CA ILE A 131 1.08 -8.59 -13.92
C ILE A 131 -0.17 -7.75 -13.59
N TYR A 132 -0.84 -7.16 -14.58
CA TYR A 132 -1.99 -6.30 -14.31
C TYR A 132 -3.35 -7.04 -14.24
N PRO A 133 -4.31 -6.50 -13.46
CA PRO A 133 -5.69 -6.95 -13.40
C PRO A 133 -6.36 -7.13 -14.76
N ARG A 134 -7.16 -8.20 -14.89
CA ARG A 134 -8.00 -8.44 -16.07
C ARG A 134 -9.47 -8.36 -15.70
N PHE A 135 -10.23 -7.70 -16.56
CA PHE A 135 -11.68 -7.55 -16.41
C PHE A 135 -12.42 -8.51 -17.34
N THR A 136 -13.55 -9.05 -16.86
CA THR A 136 -14.47 -9.83 -17.69
C THR A 136 -15.22 -8.90 -18.66
N SER A 137 -15.51 -9.38 -19.86
CA SER A 137 -16.25 -8.65 -20.89
C SER A 137 -17.77 -8.77 -20.76
N GLN A 138 -18.27 -9.50 -19.75
CA GLN A 138 -19.69 -9.76 -19.61
C GLN A 138 -20.43 -8.59 -18.93
N PRO A 139 -21.65 -8.25 -19.37
CA PRO A 139 -22.49 -7.29 -18.67
C PRO A 139 -23.03 -7.94 -17.38
N ILE A 140 -22.35 -7.71 -16.26
CA ILE A 140 -22.80 -8.18 -14.95
C ILE A 140 -23.45 -7.00 -14.22
N LYS A 141 -24.63 -7.23 -13.62
CA LYS A 141 -25.28 -6.23 -12.75
C LYS A 141 -24.31 -5.81 -11.64
N ALA A 142 -24.12 -4.51 -11.46
CA ALA A 142 -23.29 -3.97 -10.39
C ALA A 142 -23.71 -4.56 -9.05
N GLN A 143 -22.84 -5.36 -8.44
CA GLN A 143 -23.10 -5.93 -7.12
C GLN A 143 -22.93 -4.84 -6.09
N ARG A 144 -24.03 -4.43 -5.47
CA ARG A 144 -24.00 -3.44 -4.40
C ARG A 144 -23.85 -4.11 -3.05
N PHE A 145 -23.17 -3.46 -2.11
CA PHE A 145 -23.21 -3.90 -0.72
C PHE A 145 -24.65 -3.83 -0.24
N ASN A 146 -25.23 -4.99 0.08
CA ASN A 146 -26.53 -5.06 0.74
C ASN A 146 -26.40 -4.63 2.20
N ARG A 147 -25.18 -4.71 2.75
CA ARG A 147 -24.84 -4.31 4.12
C ARG A 147 -23.38 -3.90 4.21
N ARG A 148 -23.07 -2.80 4.88
CA ARG A 148 -21.69 -2.39 5.20
C ARG A 148 -21.23 -2.98 6.52
N ALA A 149 -19.91 -3.03 6.71
CA ALA A 149 -19.30 -3.46 7.97
C ALA A 149 -19.74 -2.58 9.13
N LYS A 150 -19.90 -3.19 10.30
CA LYS A 150 -20.36 -2.52 11.52
C LYS A 150 -19.54 -3.01 12.70
N LEU A 151 -19.01 -2.10 13.52
CA LEU A 151 -18.33 -2.51 14.75
C LEU A 151 -19.27 -3.35 15.64
N LEU A 152 -18.76 -4.50 16.08
CA LEU A 152 -19.38 -5.34 17.09
C LEU A 152 -18.67 -5.18 18.43
N VAL A 153 -17.35 -5.33 18.43
CA VAL A 153 -16.52 -5.26 19.64
C VAL A 153 -15.46 -4.21 19.42
N ARG A 154 -15.30 -3.31 20.39
CA ARG A 154 -14.22 -2.33 20.40
C ARG A 154 -13.01 -2.95 21.07
N GLY A 155 -11.86 -2.92 20.39
CA GLY A 155 -10.59 -3.27 20.98
C GLY A 155 -10.23 -2.32 22.12
N PRO A 156 -9.55 -2.80 23.18
CA PRO A 156 -9.21 -1.98 24.33
C PRO A 156 -8.28 -0.85 23.90
N LEU A 157 -8.68 0.38 24.22
CA LEU A 157 -7.85 1.57 23.99
C LEU A 157 -7.02 1.81 25.24
N GLU A 158 -5.83 1.21 25.27
CA GLU A 158 -4.93 1.31 26.42
C GLU A 158 -3.99 2.50 26.30
N TYR A 159 -4.31 3.55 27.04
CA TYR A 159 -3.42 4.70 27.24
C TYR A 159 -3.42 5.05 28.72
N LYS A 160 -2.29 4.82 29.40
CA LYS A 160 -2.12 5.08 30.84
C LYS A 160 -1.46 6.44 31.06
N ARG A 161 -2.10 7.28 31.89
CA ARG A 161 -1.52 8.51 32.45
C ARG A 161 -1.72 8.50 33.98
N GLY A 162 -0.66 8.20 34.73
CA GLY A 162 -0.74 8.11 36.19
C GLY A 162 -1.84 7.13 36.65
N SER A 163 -2.69 7.55 37.60
CA SER A 163 -3.82 6.76 38.13
C SER A 163 -5.12 6.88 37.32
N ALA A 164 -5.18 7.72 36.27
CA ALA A 164 -6.39 7.95 35.50
C ALA A 164 -6.43 7.09 34.23
N ARG A 165 -7.52 6.32 34.07
CA ARG A 165 -7.84 5.55 32.85
C ARG A 165 -8.65 6.44 31.92
N ALA A 166 -8.21 6.64 30.68
CA ALA A 166 -8.93 7.44 29.69
C ALA A 166 -10.35 6.88 29.46
N ARG A 167 -11.38 7.72 29.56
CA ARG A 167 -12.76 7.38 29.16
C ARG A 167 -12.99 7.96 27.76
N ASN A 168 -13.11 7.13 26.72
CA ASN A 168 -13.26 7.63 25.34
C ASN A 168 -14.48 7.09 24.60
N GLU A 169 -15.16 8.02 23.92
CA GLU A 169 -16.08 7.80 22.79
C GLU A 169 -15.25 7.57 21.51
N MET A 170 -14.89 6.33 21.16
CA MET A 170 -14.60 6.05 19.74
C MET A 170 -15.94 6.04 18.99
N ALA A 171 -16.02 6.69 17.84
CA ALA A 171 -17.22 6.71 17.02
C ALA A 171 -16.90 5.98 15.71
N ILE A 172 -17.47 4.79 15.50
CA ILE A 172 -17.41 4.15 14.18
C ILE A 172 -18.49 4.82 13.36
N ASN A 173 -18.09 5.83 12.61
CA ASN A 173 -18.94 6.37 11.57
C ASN A 173 -18.98 5.35 10.44
N SER A 174 -20.09 4.60 10.34
CA SER A 174 -20.38 3.69 9.21
C SER A 174 -20.57 4.41 7.87
N ALA A 175 -20.38 5.73 7.86
CA ALA A 175 -20.32 6.53 6.65
C ALA A 175 -18.87 6.58 6.18
N ILE A 176 -18.56 5.80 5.16
CA ILE A 176 -17.51 6.14 4.19
C ILE A 176 -17.98 7.35 3.38
N ARG A 177 -18.23 8.44 4.09
CA ARG A 177 -18.33 9.76 3.49
C ARG A 177 -17.05 10.53 3.76
N ASN A 178 -16.38 10.35 4.91
CA ASN A 178 -15.46 11.38 5.37
C ASN A 178 -14.17 10.89 6.05
N ALA A 179 -13.31 10.12 5.36
CA ALA A 179 -11.89 10.11 5.73
C ALA A 179 -10.97 9.41 4.72
N GLN A 180 -9.91 10.13 4.36
CA GLN A 180 -8.65 9.69 3.73
C GLN A 180 -7.69 10.83 4.09
N PHE A 181 -6.58 10.55 4.77
CA PHE A 181 -5.54 11.53 5.08
C PHE A 181 -4.19 10.84 4.98
N GLY A 182 -3.49 10.87 3.85
CA GLY A 182 -2.10 10.42 3.82
C GLY A 182 -1.11 11.48 4.34
N GLY A 183 -1.59 12.66 4.75
CA GLY A 183 -0.70 13.81 4.83
C GLY A 183 -0.93 14.85 5.94
N LEU A 184 -1.99 14.76 6.76
CA LEU A 184 -2.05 15.68 7.93
C LEU A 184 -0.99 15.37 9.00
N SER A 185 -0.17 14.33 8.84
CA SER A 185 0.92 14.00 9.76
C SER A 185 2.00 15.10 9.87
N THR A 186 1.97 16.14 9.03
CA THR A 186 2.86 17.32 9.09
C THR A 186 2.28 18.50 9.85
N LEU A 187 1.02 18.44 10.28
CA LEU A 187 0.32 19.53 10.97
C LEU A 187 0.40 19.39 12.48
N SER A 188 1.58 19.53 13.08
CA SER A 188 1.63 19.93 14.49
C SER A 188 2.94 20.61 14.87
N THR A 189 2.90 21.92 15.10
CA THR A 189 3.90 22.60 15.96
C THR A 189 3.36 23.82 16.72
N SER A 190 2.05 24.14 16.75
CA SER A 190 1.62 25.36 17.46
C SER A 190 0.29 25.31 18.22
N LEU A 191 -0.22 24.14 18.62
CA LEU A 191 -1.51 24.05 19.31
C LEU A 191 -1.34 23.31 20.63
N VAL A 192 -1.21 24.09 21.71
CA VAL A 192 -1.04 23.63 23.09
C VAL A 192 -2.41 23.60 23.78
N ASN A 193 -2.89 22.38 24.01
CA ASN A 193 -3.48 21.96 25.29
C ASN A 193 -3.14 20.47 25.44
N ASP A 194 -2.42 20.14 26.52
CA ASP A 194 -1.38 19.11 26.46
C ASP A 194 -1.82 17.64 26.59
N ASP A 195 -3.12 17.36 26.73
CA ASP A 195 -3.56 16.00 27.09
C ASP A 195 -4.51 15.34 26.10
N SER A 196 -5.23 16.11 25.27
CA SER A 196 -6.18 15.54 24.31
C SER A 196 -5.53 15.26 22.96
N GLY A 197 -6.18 14.40 22.18
CA GLY A 197 -5.72 14.05 20.86
C GLY A 197 -6.78 13.42 19.99
N MET A 198 -6.46 13.27 18.72
CA MET A 198 -7.26 12.57 17.77
C MET A 198 -6.37 11.81 16.81
N VAL A 199 -6.71 10.55 16.60
CA VAL A 199 -6.10 9.73 15.57
C VAL A 199 -7.20 9.28 14.62
N ILE A 200 -6.97 9.49 13.34
CA ILE A 200 -7.81 8.95 12.28
C ILE A 200 -7.06 7.76 11.69
N VAL A 201 -7.68 6.59 11.74
CA VAL A 201 -7.10 5.35 11.22
C VAL A 201 -8.01 4.78 10.16
N LYS A 202 -7.44 4.57 8.98
CA LYS A 202 -8.05 3.81 7.89
C LYS A 202 -7.61 2.37 7.98
N TYR A 203 -8.51 1.44 7.74
CA TYR A 203 -8.22 0.02 7.75
C TYR A 203 -9.24 -0.66 6.86
N ASP A 204 -8.90 -1.83 6.36
CA ASP A 204 -9.87 -2.66 5.67
C ASP A 204 -10.49 -3.65 6.64
N VAL A 205 -11.60 -4.25 6.24
CA VAL A 205 -12.28 -5.26 7.02
C VAL A 205 -12.26 -6.55 6.22
N SER A 206 -11.59 -7.57 6.77
CA SER A 206 -11.55 -8.91 6.19
C SER A 206 -12.94 -9.54 6.11
N LYS A 207 -13.10 -10.64 5.37
CA LYS A 207 -14.37 -11.38 5.29
C LYS A 207 -14.80 -11.92 6.66
N GLU A 208 -13.84 -12.18 7.55
CA GLU A 208 -14.04 -12.61 8.92
C GLU A 208 -14.39 -11.45 9.86
N GLY A 209 -14.41 -10.21 9.35
CA GLY A 209 -14.73 -9.01 10.12
C GLY A 209 -13.56 -8.44 10.93
N ASN A 210 -12.33 -8.82 10.61
CA ASN A 210 -11.14 -8.31 11.30
C ASN A 210 -10.62 -7.03 10.61
N PRO A 211 -10.30 -5.97 11.36
CA PRO A 211 -9.50 -4.86 10.89
C PRO A 211 -8.14 -5.33 10.42
N VAL A 212 -7.77 -4.94 9.21
CA VAL A 212 -6.49 -5.27 8.60
C VAL A 212 -5.91 -4.04 7.91
N TYR A 213 -4.58 -3.93 7.90
CA TYR A 213 -3.83 -2.82 7.29
C TYR A 213 -4.20 -1.44 7.85
N PRO A 214 -4.17 -1.27 9.18
CA PRO A 214 -4.49 0.01 9.78
C PRO A 214 -3.39 1.03 9.46
N GLU A 215 -3.81 2.14 8.89
CA GLU A 215 -2.99 3.27 8.51
C GLU A 215 -3.41 4.46 9.35
N VAL A 216 -2.48 5.01 10.13
CA VAL A 216 -2.67 6.32 10.73
C VAL A 216 -2.67 7.35 9.62
N LEU A 217 -3.86 7.85 9.34
CA LEU A 217 -4.07 8.89 8.37
C LEU A 217 -3.73 10.27 8.96
N PHE A 218 -4.16 10.46 10.20
CA PHE A 218 -3.92 11.68 10.94
C PHE A 218 -3.68 11.33 12.39
N SER A 219 -2.76 12.05 13.01
CA SER A 219 -2.57 12.00 14.44
C SER A 219 -2.25 13.39 14.95
N TRP A 220 -2.98 13.78 15.98
CA TRP A 220 -2.71 14.96 16.76
C TRP A 220 -2.79 14.63 18.25
N PRO A 221 -1.79 15.02 19.04
CA PRO A 221 -0.45 15.42 18.63
C PRO A 221 0.26 14.28 17.88
N LYS A 222 1.07 14.61 16.87
CA LYS A 222 1.68 13.63 15.96
C LYS A 222 2.39 12.51 16.73
N GLY A 223 2.08 11.25 16.40
CA GLY A 223 2.74 10.07 16.93
C GLY A 223 2.33 9.67 18.35
N ARG A 224 1.74 10.59 19.12
CA ARG A 224 1.48 10.38 20.56
C ARG A 224 0.47 9.27 20.83
N PHE A 225 -0.53 9.16 19.96
CA PHE A 225 -1.69 8.30 20.15
C PHE A 225 -1.80 7.19 19.11
N ASP A 226 -0.81 7.09 18.22
CA ASP A 226 -0.82 6.22 17.04
C ASP A 226 -0.89 4.76 17.45
N LYS A 227 0.10 4.28 18.22
CA LYS A 227 0.16 2.89 18.67
C LYS A 227 -1.08 2.47 19.47
N PRO A 228 -1.52 3.20 20.52
CA PRO A 228 -2.77 2.87 21.22
C PRO A 228 -3.98 2.76 20.30
N THR A 229 -4.06 3.64 19.30
CA THR A 229 -5.16 3.62 18.33
C THR A 229 -5.07 2.43 17.40
N LEU A 230 -3.90 2.16 16.84
CA LEU A 230 -3.65 1.02 15.97
C LEU A 230 -3.97 -0.27 16.71
N ASP A 231 -3.48 -0.42 17.94
CA ASP A 231 -3.75 -1.58 18.79
C ASP A 231 -5.26 -1.76 19.03
N ALA A 232 -5.98 -0.69 19.38
CA ALA A 232 -7.43 -0.76 19.60
C ALA A 232 -8.21 -1.06 18.31
N VAL A 233 -7.79 -0.51 17.17
CA VAL A 233 -8.40 -0.79 15.87
C VAL A 233 -8.17 -2.25 15.52
N ILE A 234 -6.93 -2.74 15.55
CA ILE A 234 -6.58 -4.12 15.24
C ILE A 234 -7.32 -5.11 16.15
N LYS A 235 -7.40 -4.80 17.45
CA LYS A 235 -8.09 -5.63 18.44
C LYS A 235 -9.63 -5.49 18.39
N SER A 236 -10.18 -4.69 17.48
CA SER A 236 -11.63 -4.56 17.30
C SER A 236 -12.21 -5.69 16.45
N LYS A 237 -13.47 -6.04 16.67
CA LYS A 237 -14.22 -6.97 15.81
C LYS A 237 -15.35 -6.23 15.11
N LEU A 238 -15.45 -6.42 13.80
CA LEU A 238 -16.56 -5.93 13.01
C LEU A 238 -17.40 -7.10 12.51
N ARG A 239 -18.67 -6.80 12.27
CA ARG A 239 -19.49 -7.59 11.38
C ARG A 239 -19.05 -7.26 9.96
N PRO A 240 -18.71 -8.23 9.12
CA PRO A 240 -18.29 -7.97 7.75
C PRO A 240 -19.40 -7.35 6.91
N ALA A 241 -18.98 -6.67 5.84
CA ALA A 241 -19.89 -6.23 4.79
C ALA A 241 -20.47 -7.44 4.07
N GLN A 242 -21.62 -7.27 3.41
CA GLN A 242 -22.23 -8.34 2.64
C GLN A 242 -22.56 -7.90 1.22
N ILE A 243 -22.19 -8.75 0.28
CA ILE A 243 -22.60 -8.69 -1.12
C ILE A 243 -23.43 -9.95 -1.37
N ASN A 244 -24.66 -9.82 -1.85
CA ASN A 244 -25.55 -10.96 -2.10
C ASN A 244 -25.71 -11.92 -0.89
N LYS A 245 -25.69 -11.37 0.33
CA LYS A 245 -25.75 -12.10 1.62
C LYS A 245 -24.51 -12.95 1.95
N GLN A 246 -23.45 -12.89 1.16
CA GLN A 246 -22.16 -13.47 1.49
C GLN A 246 -21.25 -12.40 2.08
N ASP A 247 -20.45 -12.79 3.07
CA ASP A 247 -19.51 -11.89 3.72
C ASP A 247 -18.40 -11.49 2.74
N ALA A 248 -18.15 -10.20 2.69
CA ALA A 248 -17.32 -9.57 1.68
C ALA A 248 -16.25 -8.70 2.36
N PHE A 249 -15.08 -8.72 1.76
CA PHE A 249 -14.00 -7.82 2.12
C PHE A 249 -14.44 -6.37 1.87
N GLN A 250 -14.23 -5.49 2.84
CA GLN A 250 -14.55 -4.06 2.70
C GLN A 250 -13.27 -3.23 2.77
N LEU A 251 -13.00 -2.52 1.67
CA LEU A 251 -11.89 -1.59 1.55
C LEU A 251 -12.18 -0.25 2.22
N GLY A 252 -11.15 0.32 2.85
CA GLY A 252 -11.07 1.72 3.21
C GLY A 252 -12.08 2.15 4.27
N LEU A 253 -12.38 1.31 5.26
CA LEU A 253 -13.12 1.76 6.42
C LEU A 253 -12.26 2.74 7.21
N VAL A 254 -12.88 3.78 7.77
CA VAL A 254 -12.15 4.73 8.59
C VAL A 254 -12.84 4.91 9.93
N SER A 255 -12.02 4.84 10.97
CA SER A 255 -12.40 5.22 12.33
C SER A 255 -11.66 6.47 12.76
N THR A 256 -12.38 7.33 13.47
CA THR A 256 -11.80 8.43 14.22
C THR A 256 -11.80 8.03 15.70
N VAL A 257 -10.60 7.97 16.27
CA VAL A 257 -10.41 7.70 17.70
C VAL A 257 -9.99 9.01 18.35
N ARG A 258 -10.83 9.48 19.27
CA ARG A 258 -10.57 10.70 20.04
C ARG A 258 -10.07 10.30 21.41
N PHE A 259 -9.00 10.96 21.83
CA PHE A 259 -8.45 10.92 23.17
C PHE A 259 -8.89 12.21 23.85
N GLY A 260 -9.95 12.12 24.65
CA GLY A 260 -10.48 13.25 25.38
C GLY A 260 -10.09 13.15 26.85
N PHE A 261 -9.37 14.16 27.35
CA PHE A 261 -9.32 14.46 28.78
C PHE A 261 -10.02 15.80 29.08
N ILE A 262 -10.76 16.34 28.11
CA ILE A 262 -11.34 17.69 28.10
C ILE A 262 -12.85 17.65 27.84
N ASP A 263 -13.60 18.55 28.49
CA ASP A 263 -15.05 18.74 28.40
C ASP A 263 -15.51 19.19 26.99
N ARG A 264 -16.71 18.81 26.55
CA ARG A 264 -17.27 19.15 25.22
C ARG A 264 -17.34 20.67 24.96
N ALA A 265 -17.37 21.48 26.02
CA ALA A 265 -17.38 22.94 25.95
C ALA A 265 -16.09 23.52 25.35
N ASP A 266 -14.92 22.91 25.62
CA ASP A 266 -13.63 23.43 25.18
C ASP A 266 -13.27 23.04 23.73
N PHE A 267 -13.87 21.97 23.20
CA PHE A 267 -13.72 21.62 21.78
C PHE A 267 -14.26 22.74 20.85
N LYS A 268 -15.29 23.47 21.29
CA LYS A 268 -15.81 24.65 20.59
C LYS A 268 -14.81 25.82 20.63
N ASN A 269 -13.99 25.92 21.67
CA ASN A 269 -13.00 26.97 21.86
C ASN A 269 -11.72 26.74 21.02
N ASP A 270 -11.46 25.51 20.56
CA ASP A 270 -10.31 25.16 19.72
C ASP A 270 -10.63 25.19 18.19
N TYR A 271 -11.89 25.40 17.83
CA TYR A 271 -12.36 25.63 16.46
C TYR A 271 -11.62 26.77 15.72
N PRO A 272 -11.30 27.92 16.36
CA PRO A 272 -10.54 29.01 15.71
C PRO A 272 -9.14 28.58 15.24
N ASN A 273 -8.49 27.69 15.99
CA ASN A 273 -7.16 27.16 15.68
C ASN A 273 -7.18 26.18 14.52
N GLN A 274 -8.20 25.32 14.46
CA GLN A 274 -8.44 24.41 13.33
C GLN A 274 -8.79 25.20 12.06
N TYR A 275 -9.63 26.24 12.16
CA TYR A 275 -9.94 27.12 11.04
C TYR A 275 -8.74 27.93 10.55
N LYS A 276 -7.85 28.35 11.46
CA LYS A 276 -6.57 28.99 11.09
C LYS A 276 -5.66 28.02 10.31
N THR A 277 -5.59 26.77 10.75
CA THR A 277 -4.84 25.71 10.04
C THR A 277 -5.43 25.43 8.66
N PHE A 278 -6.77 25.36 8.56
CA PHE A 278 -7.48 25.27 7.29
C PHE A 278 -7.09 26.41 6.35
N LYS A 279 -7.14 27.67 6.82
CA LYS A 279 -6.78 28.83 6.00
C LYS A 279 -5.31 28.86 5.60
N ARG A 280 -4.40 28.31 6.43
CA ARG A 280 -2.99 28.15 6.06
C ARG A 280 -2.83 27.12 4.94
N LEU A 281 -3.37 25.91 5.13
CA LEU A 281 -3.33 24.85 4.12
C LEU A 281 -3.98 25.28 2.80
N GLN A 282 -5.09 26.02 2.87
CA GLN A 282 -5.77 26.58 1.70
C GLN A 282 -4.88 27.55 0.92
N ARG A 283 -4.02 28.33 1.59
CA ARG A 283 -3.08 29.24 0.92
C ARG A 283 -1.88 28.48 0.35
N GLU A 284 -1.38 27.51 1.10
CA GLU A 284 -0.24 26.67 0.69
C GLU A 284 -0.60 25.72 -0.45
N SER A 285 -1.87 25.30 -0.56
CA SER A 285 -2.35 24.39 -1.60
C SER A 285 -2.24 24.94 -3.02
N ASP A 286 -2.20 26.27 -3.16
CA ASP A 286 -2.04 26.90 -4.48
C ASP A 286 -0.58 26.85 -4.96
N GLN A 287 0.38 26.55 -4.07
CA GLN A 287 1.81 26.59 -4.34
C GLN A 287 2.48 25.23 -4.29
N ASP A 288 1.93 24.30 -3.48
CA ASP A 288 2.51 22.99 -3.24
C ASP A 288 1.46 21.88 -3.38
N ILE A 289 1.74 20.93 -4.26
CA ILE A 289 0.86 19.79 -4.55
C ILE A 289 0.65 18.90 -3.31
N ASN A 290 1.67 18.78 -2.45
CA ASN A 290 1.56 18.01 -1.22
C ASN A 290 0.62 18.73 -0.24
N SER A 291 0.80 20.04 -0.04
CA SER A 291 -0.09 20.90 0.74
C SER A 291 -1.52 20.87 0.21
N LYS A 292 -1.70 20.78 -1.11
CA LYS A 292 -3.01 20.58 -1.75
C LYS A 292 -3.63 19.24 -1.42
N TYR A 293 -2.84 18.17 -1.39
CA TYR A 293 -3.30 16.86 -0.90
C TYR A 293 -3.66 16.90 0.60
N LEU A 294 -2.88 17.61 1.42
CA LEU A 294 -3.19 17.81 2.86
C LEU A 294 -4.50 18.56 3.05
N TYR A 295 -4.69 19.60 2.26
CA TYR A 295 -5.89 20.42 2.22
C TYR A 295 -7.12 19.59 1.82
N ALA A 296 -7.00 18.76 0.78
CA ALA A 296 -8.04 17.82 0.37
C ALA A 296 -8.42 16.89 1.53
N GLY A 297 -7.41 16.30 2.19
CA GLY A 297 -7.61 15.55 3.43
C GLY A 297 -8.45 16.36 4.41
N PHE A 298 -7.98 17.54 4.83
CA PHE A 298 -8.67 18.39 5.81
C PHE A 298 -10.15 18.66 5.44
N LEU A 299 -10.46 18.98 4.19
CA LEU A 299 -11.83 19.16 3.70
C LEU A 299 -12.71 17.94 4.00
N ASN A 300 -12.15 16.74 3.85
CA ASN A 300 -12.84 15.48 4.08
C ASN A 300 -13.17 15.25 5.57
N ALA A 301 -12.21 15.45 6.50
CA ALA A 301 -12.44 15.28 7.96
C ALA A 301 -13.44 16.29 8.48
N TYR A 302 -13.24 17.54 8.10
CA TYR A 302 -13.82 18.68 8.80
C TYR A 302 -14.89 19.37 7.98
N GLN A 303 -15.43 18.70 6.95
CA GLN A 303 -16.49 19.24 6.10
C GLN A 303 -17.65 19.87 6.89
N GLN A 304 -18.05 19.22 8.00
CA GLN A 304 -19.16 19.68 8.85
C GLN A 304 -18.81 20.93 9.67
N LEU A 305 -17.51 21.21 9.85
CA LEU A 305 -17.00 22.37 10.55
C LEU A 305 -16.75 23.56 9.60
N LEU A 306 -16.76 23.36 8.28
CA LEU A 306 -16.46 24.43 7.34
C LEU A 306 -17.71 25.26 7.02
N PRO A 307 -17.58 26.60 6.88
CA PRO A 307 -18.64 27.42 6.31
C PRO A 307 -19.06 26.86 4.95
N LYS A 308 -20.37 26.78 4.67
CA LYS A 308 -20.88 26.21 3.39
C LYS A 308 -20.24 26.83 2.13
N LYS A 309 -19.85 28.11 2.18
CA LYS A 309 -19.17 28.82 1.09
C LYS A 309 -17.72 28.38 0.83
N ASP A 310 -17.06 27.80 1.83
CA ASP A 310 -15.68 27.33 1.79
C ASP A 310 -15.61 25.80 1.52
N ALA A 311 -16.77 25.14 1.39
CA ALA A 311 -16.87 23.70 1.19
C ALA A 311 -16.59 23.32 -0.28
N ILE A 312 -15.33 23.10 -0.61
CA ILE A 312 -14.92 22.47 -1.88
C ILE A 312 -15.11 20.96 -1.76
N SER A 313 -15.48 20.29 -2.86
CA SER A 313 -15.62 18.83 -2.89
C SER A 313 -14.25 18.15 -2.78
N TYR A 314 -14.04 17.33 -1.73
CA TYR A 314 -12.86 16.47 -1.60
C TYR A 314 -12.54 15.72 -2.89
N LEU A 315 -13.58 15.16 -3.52
CA LEU A 315 -13.45 14.38 -4.74
C LEU A 315 -12.90 15.23 -5.90
N SER A 316 -13.29 16.50 -5.99
CA SER A 316 -12.75 17.40 -7.03
C SER A 316 -11.25 17.59 -6.87
N VAL A 317 -10.77 17.81 -5.63
CA VAL A 317 -9.34 18.06 -5.38
C VAL A 317 -8.53 16.78 -5.56
N ILE A 318 -9.03 15.63 -5.10
CA ILE A 318 -8.32 14.35 -5.23
C ILE A 318 -8.24 13.89 -6.69
N THR A 319 -9.26 14.15 -7.51
CA THR A 319 -9.26 13.85 -8.95
C THR A 319 -8.21 14.67 -9.66
N GLU A 320 -8.18 15.99 -9.45
CA GLU A 320 -7.16 16.87 -10.04
C GLU A 320 -5.74 16.41 -9.66
N LEU A 321 -5.52 16.08 -8.37
CA LEU A 321 -4.24 15.59 -7.90
C LEU A 321 -3.86 14.24 -8.53
N ALA A 322 -4.80 13.30 -8.64
CA ALA A 322 -4.57 12.01 -9.26
C ALA A 322 -4.19 12.14 -10.74
N GLU A 323 -4.89 13.03 -11.46
CA GLU A 323 -4.63 13.39 -12.86
C GLU A 323 -3.26 14.04 -13.05
N SER A 324 -2.83 14.87 -12.10
CA SER A 324 -1.48 15.46 -12.10
C SER A 324 -0.34 14.48 -11.76
N GLY A 325 -0.66 13.23 -11.41
CA GLY A 325 0.33 12.20 -11.11
C GLY A 325 0.61 11.96 -9.62
N HIS A 326 -0.12 12.61 -8.71
CA HIS A 326 0.11 12.46 -7.27
C HIS A 326 -0.27 11.05 -6.78
N VAL A 327 0.74 10.24 -6.46
CA VAL A 327 0.61 8.79 -6.21
C VAL A 327 -0.38 8.44 -5.09
N LEU A 328 -0.38 9.20 -3.99
CA LEU A 328 -1.33 8.97 -2.90
C LEU A 328 -2.77 9.30 -3.32
N ALA A 329 -2.93 10.34 -4.14
CA ALA A 329 -4.25 10.74 -4.63
C ALA A 329 -4.81 9.72 -5.63
N GLN A 330 -3.95 9.12 -6.46
CA GLN A 330 -4.33 8.00 -7.33
C GLN A 330 -4.81 6.79 -6.53
N LEU A 331 -4.07 6.37 -5.50
CA LEU A 331 -4.52 5.28 -4.62
C LEU A 331 -5.88 5.60 -3.97
N ASP A 332 -6.00 6.82 -3.44
CA ASP A 332 -7.18 7.27 -2.69
C ASP A 332 -8.43 7.38 -3.58
N LEU A 333 -8.29 7.99 -4.76
CA LEU A 333 -9.35 8.04 -5.78
C LEU A 333 -9.73 6.62 -6.22
N GLY A 334 -8.74 5.76 -6.48
CA GLY A 334 -8.99 4.40 -6.92
C GLY A 334 -9.81 3.58 -5.91
N GLN A 335 -9.44 3.68 -4.63
CA GLN A 335 -10.18 3.05 -3.54
C GLN A 335 -11.58 3.65 -3.36
N TYR A 336 -11.72 4.97 -3.51
CA TYR A 336 -13.02 5.63 -3.44
C TYR A 336 -13.97 5.10 -4.53
N LEU A 337 -13.51 5.01 -5.78
CA LEU A 337 -14.33 4.52 -6.90
C LEU A 337 -14.72 3.05 -6.74
N ILE A 338 -13.79 2.21 -6.27
CA ILE A 338 -14.07 0.81 -5.91
C ILE A 338 -15.13 0.75 -4.80
N PHE A 339 -14.96 1.56 -3.76
CA PHE A 339 -15.86 1.58 -2.62
C PHE A 339 -17.28 2.02 -2.98
N GLN A 340 -17.43 3.02 -3.86
CA GLN A 340 -18.75 3.49 -4.31
C GLN A 340 -19.44 2.52 -5.28
N GLN A 341 -18.71 1.52 -5.80
CA GLN A 341 -19.23 0.48 -6.71
C GLN A 341 -19.82 1.02 -8.03
N ASN A 342 -19.51 2.27 -8.41
CA ASN A 342 -20.02 2.88 -9.64
C ASN A 342 -19.00 2.88 -10.80
N GLU A 343 -17.69 2.85 -10.53
CA GLU A 343 -16.63 2.93 -11.55
C GLU A 343 -15.45 2.02 -11.19
N TYR A 344 -15.76 0.74 -10.95
CA TYR A 344 -14.79 -0.19 -10.38
C TYR A 344 -13.52 -0.36 -11.24
N LYS A 345 -13.68 -0.45 -12.57
CA LYS A 345 -12.55 -0.60 -13.49
C LYS A 345 -11.60 0.59 -13.41
N GLU A 346 -12.15 1.79 -13.45
CA GLU A 346 -11.38 3.02 -13.30
C GLU A 346 -10.69 3.07 -11.93
N GLY A 347 -11.39 2.64 -10.87
CA GLY A 347 -10.82 2.55 -9.54
C GLY A 347 -9.57 1.66 -9.48
N VAL A 348 -9.61 0.49 -10.11
CA VAL A 348 -8.45 -0.40 -10.22
C VAL A 348 -7.37 0.21 -11.11
N ASP A 349 -7.72 0.89 -12.21
CA ASP A 349 -6.76 1.56 -13.09
C ASP A 349 -5.97 2.65 -12.32
N TRP A 350 -6.62 3.39 -11.41
CA TRP A 350 -5.94 4.36 -10.55
C TRP A 350 -5.02 3.70 -9.52
N ILE A 351 -5.45 2.61 -8.89
CA ILE A 351 -4.57 1.83 -7.98
C ILE A 351 -3.38 1.27 -8.77
N GLN A 352 -3.61 0.80 -10.00
CA GLN A 352 -2.57 0.32 -10.89
C GLN A 352 -1.56 1.42 -11.20
N LYS A 353 -2.01 2.63 -11.56
CA LYS A 353 -1.10 3.77 -11.77
C LYS A 353 -0.25 4.02 -10.51
N ALA A 354 -0.85 4.03 -9.33
CA ALA A 354 -0.11 4.22 -8.07
C ALA A 354 0.91 3.09 -7.79
N ALA A 355 0.54 1.83 -8.06
CA ALA A 355 1.43 0.67 -7.95
C ALA A 355 2.57 0.73 -8.97
N ASN A 356 2.31 1.28 -10.16
CA ASN A 356 3.33 1.54 -11.18
C ASN A 356 4.33 2.59 -10.73
N PHE A 357 4.01 3.43 -9.75
CA PHE A 357 4.99 4.30 -9.07
C PHE A 357 5.67 3.62 -7.87
N GLY A 358 5.33 2.38 -7.55
CA GLY A 358 6.04 1.54 -6.58
C GLY A 358 5.68 1.88 -5.18
N TYR A 359 4.49 2.43 -5.02
CA TYR A 359 3.96 2.67 -3.71
C TYR A 359 3.51 1.35 -3.13
N ASP A 360 4.23 0.88 -2.10
CA ASP A 360 4.02 -0.44 -1.51
C ASP A 360 2.55 -0.69 -1.14
N LYS A 361 1.83 0.33 -0.65
CA LYS A 361 0.40 0.20 -0.34
C LYS A 361 -0.47 0.01 -1.59
N ALA A 362 -0.13 0.63 -2.71
CA ALA A 362 -0.85 0.41 -3.96
C ALA A 362 -0.54 -0.98 -4.55
N GLU A 363 0.72 -1.42 -4.48
CA GLU A 363 1.13 -2.79 -4.85
C GLU A 363 0.39 -3.83 -3.98
N PHE A 364 0.36 -3.61 -2.67
CA PHE A 364 -0.38 -4.42 -1.71
C PHE A 364 -1.86 -4.53 -2.08
N ARG A 365 -2.49 -3.38 -2.35
CA ARG A 365 -3.92 -3.32 -2.72
C ARG A 365 -4.21 -4.03 -4.03
N LEU A 366 -3.34 -3.95 -5.03
CA LEU A 366 -3.49 -4.77 -6.24
C LEU A 366 -3.45 -6.26 -5.90
N GLY A 367 -2.50 -6.70 -5.06
CA GLY A 367 -2.38 -8.08 -4.62
C GLY A 367 -3.68 -8.60 -3.98
N GLU A 368 -4.28 -7.82 -3.09
CA GLU A 368 -5.55 -8.18 -2.45
C GLU A 368 -6.71 -8.27 -3.44
N LEU A 369 -6.85 -7.26 -4.31
CA LEU A 369 -7.92 -7.22 -5.32
C LEU A 369 -7.86 -8.43 -6.25
N LEU A 370 -6.66 -8.91 -6.57
CA LEU A 370 -6.44 -10.07 -7.44
C LEU A 370 -6.71 -11.40 -6.74
N MET A 371 -6.52 -11.48 -5.42
CA MET A 371 -6.73 -12.71 -4.67
C MET A 371 -8.19 -12.84 -4.19
N ASP A 372 -8.80 -11.73 -3.78
CA ASP A 372 -10.19 -11.65 -3.31
C ASP A 372 -10.94 -10.47 -3.96
N PRO A 373 -11.31 -10.59 -5.24
CA PRO A 373 -11.98 -9.50 -5.93
C PRO A 373 -13.36 -9.21 -5.29
N PRO A 374 -13.65 -7.97 -4.87
CA PRO A 374 -14.96 -7.57 -4.35
C PRO A 374 -16.06 -7.50 -5.42
N THR A 375 -15.75 -7.80 -6.68
CA THR A 375 -16.70 -7.84 -7.81
C THR A 375 -16.34 -8.96 -8.79
N PRO A 376 -17.32 -9.65 -9.38
CA PRO A 376 -17.08 -10.64 -10.44
C PRO A 376 -16.54 -10.03 -11.75
N LEU A 377 -16.56 -8.69 -11.88
CA LEU A 377 -15.94 -8.01 -13.02
C LEU A 377 -14.43 -8.19 -13.05
N LEU A 378 -13.80 -8.28 -11.87
CA LEU A 378 -12.36 -8.47 -11.73
C LEU A 378 -12.05 -9.95 -11.61
N GLN A 379 -11.23 -10.46 -12.53
CA GLN A 379 -10.81 -11.86 -12.50
C GLN A 379 -9.86 -12.11 -11.33
N LYS A 380 -10.18 -13.12 -10.52
CA LYS A 380 -9.26 -13.65 -9.50
C LYS A 380 -8.05 -14.27 -10.19
N ASP A 381 -6.85 -13.87 -9.78
CA ASP A 381 -5.58 -14.36 -10.32
C ASP A 381 -4.52 -14.44 -9.21
N ILE A 382 -4.40 -15.63 -8.62
CA ILE A 382 -3.52 -15.91 -7.47
C ILE A 382 -2.04 -15.66 -7.82
N LYS A 383 -1.61 -15.99 -9.05
CA LYS A 383 -0.21 -15.81 -9.45
C LYS A 383 0.16 -14.33 -9.55
N LYS A 384 -0.75 -13.50 -10.04
CA LYS A 384 -0.55 -12.05 -10.05
C LYS A 384 -0.60 -11.47 -8.64
N ALA A 385 -1.49 -11.96 -7.80
CA ALA A 385 -1.53 -11.54 -6.40
C ALA A 385 -0.21 -11.85 -5.69
N GLU A 386 0.30 -13.07 -5.84
CA GLU A 386 1.60 -13.50 -5.32
C GLU A 386 2.73 -12.62 -5.83
N PHE A 387 2.74 -12.27 -7.13
CA PHE A 387 3.73 -11.36 -7.70
C PHE A 387 3.75 -10.00 -6.99
N TRP A 388 2.60 -9.34 -6.85
CA TRP A 388 2.54 -8.02 -6.20
C TRP A 388 2.90 -8.07 -4.73
N LEU A 389 2.42 -9.08 -3.99
CA LEU A 389 2.71 -9.23 -2.56
C LEU A 389 4.18 -9.54 -2.30
N THR A 390 4.81 -10.39 -3.13
CA THR A 390 6.22 -10.77 -2.97
C THR A 390 7.16 -9.57 -3.08
N ARG A 391 6.84 -8.59 -3.93
CA ARG A 391 7.69 -7.41 -4.17
C ARG A 391 7.83 -6.50 -2.95
N ILE A 392 6.87 -6.56 -2.04
CA ILE A 392 6.79 -5.70 -0.85
C ILE A 392 6.91 -6.49 0.45
N ALA A 393 6.88 -7.82 0.39
CA ALA A 393 6.94 -8.69 1.56
C ALA A 393 8.20 -8.50 2.40
N ASP A 394 9.34 -8.12 1.81
CA ASP A 394 10.56 -7.90 2.59
C ASP A 394 10.47 -6.65 3.50
N ASN A 395 9.58 -5.68 3.19
CA ASN A 395 9.45 -4.41 3.91
C ASN A 395 8.09 -4.18 4.58
N LEU A 396 7.08 -5.01 4.28
CA LEU A 396 5.70 -4.85 4.74
C LEU A 396 5.22 -6.14 5.43
N PRO A 397 5.17 -6.19 6.78
CA PRO A 397 4.68 -7.35 7.53
C PRO A 397 3.30 -7.81 7.06
N GLU A 398 2.44 -6.88 6.67
CA GLU A 398 1.11 -7.18 6.17
C GLU A 398 1.11 -7.96 4.85
N ALA A 399 2.09 -7.70 3.98
CA ALA A 399 2.32 -8.51 2.80
C ALA A 399 2.85 -9.90 3.13
N GLN A 400 3.71 -10.04 4.15
CA GLN A 400 4.18 -11.35 4.63
C GLN A 400 3.02 -12.21 5.11
N LEU A 401 2.14 -11.66 5.94
CA LEU A 401 0.94 -12.34 6.44
C LEU A 401 0.03 -12.78 5.27
N LYS A 402 -0.22 -11.86 4.33
CA LYS A 402 -1.09 -12.15 3.19
C LYS A 402 -0.52 -13.21 2.26
N LEU A 403 0.76 -13.11 1.96
CA LEU A 403 1.49 -14.04 1.11
C LEU A 403 1.55 -15.44 1.76
N THR A 404 1.74 -15.49 3.08
CA THR A 404 1.69 -16.75 3.83
C THR A 404 0.31 -17.41 3.76
N SER A 405 -0.77 -16.65 3.97
CA SER A 405 -2.15 -17.15 3.80
C SER A 405 -2.37 -17.71 2.38
N LEU A 406 -1.91 -16.96 1.38
CA LEU A 406 -2.02 -17.36 -0.03
C LEU A 406 -1.28 -18.68 -0.30
N TRP A 407 -0.07 -18.85 0.23
CA TRP A 407 0.73 -20.08 0.11
C TRP A 407 0.12 -21.27 0.84
N LEU A 408 -0.46 -21.07 2.03
CA LEU A 408 -1.15 -22.13 2.78
C LEU A 408 -2.40 -22.62 2.05
N GLU A 409 -3.17 -21.71 1.44
CA GLU A 409 -4.41 -22.02 0.73
C GLU A 409 -4.20 -22.66 -0.64
N ASN A 410 -3.18 -22.22 -1.38
CA ASN A 410 -2.97 -22.61 -2.78
C ASN A 410 -1.80 -23.58 -2.98
N GLY A 411 -1.05 -23.88 -1.92
CA GLY A 411 0.18 -24.65 -1.96
C GLY A 411 1.39 -23.79 -2.29
N ALA A 412 2.54 -24.19 -1.75
CA ALA A 412 3.83 -23.53 -1.97
C ALA A 412 4.97 -24.54 -1.84
N THR A 413 6.17 -24.10 -2.21
CA THR A 413 7.41 -24.88 -2.01
C THR A 413 7.82 -24.90 -0.54
N GLU A 414 8.59 -25.91 -0.15
CA GLU A 414 9.18 -25.99 1.20
C GLU A 414 10.06 -24.75 1.50
N ALA A 415 10.78 -24.22 0.52
CA ALA A 415 11.55 -22.99 0.66
C ALA A 415 10.67 -21.76 0.97
N GLN A 416 9.48 -21.67 0.36
CA GLN A 416 8.52 -20.60 0.65
C GLN A 416 7.93 -20.75 2.06
N PHE A 417 7.60 -21.97 2.50
CA PHE A 417 7.13 -22.18 3.87
C PHE A 417 8.22 -21.87 4.92
N ASN A 418 9.48 -22.23 4.66
CA ASN A 418 10.59 -21.83 5.52
C ASN A 418 10.75 -20.29 5.56
N LYS A 419 10.59 -19.61 4.42
CA LYS A 419 10.62 -18.14 4.38
C LYS A 419 9.46 -17.53 5.17
N ALA A 420 8.24 -18.06 5.02
CA ALA A 420 7.06 -17.63 5.75
C ALA A 420 7.21 -17.83 7.25
N LYS A 421 7.79 -18.96 7.67
CA LYS A 421 8.09 -19.25 9.08
C LYS A 421 8.95 -18.15 9.69
N VAL A 422 10.10 -17.84 9.05
CA VAL A 422 11.00 -16.78 9.52
C VAL A 422 10.30 -15.42 9.61
N TRP A 423 9.47 -15.08 8.62
CA TRP A 423 8.69 -13.83 8.68
C TRP A 423 7.76 -13.78 9.89
N LEU A 424 7.03 -14.86 10.15
CA LEU A 424 6.08 -14.93 11.25
C LEU A 424 6.77 -14.90 12.62
N GLU A 425 7.90 -15.59 12.75
CA GLU A 425 8.73 -15.56 13.96
C GLU A 425 9.22 -14.14 14.26
N ASN A 426 9.74 -13.43 13.24
CA ASN A 426 10.17 -12.04 13.41
C ASN A 426 9.00 -11.11 13.82
N ILE A 427 7.81 -11.29 13.23
CA ILE A 427 6.62 -10.49 13.61
C ILE A 427 6.26 -10.72 15.08
N ILE A 428 6.37 -11.97 15.55
CA ILE A 428 6.10 -12.34 16.95
C ILE A 428 7.14 -11.74 17.89
N GLU A 429 8.41 -11.67 17.51
CA GLU A 429 9.47 -11.09 18.33
C GLU A 429 9.36 -9.55 18.43
N ASP A 430 8.99 -8.88 17.33
CA ASP A 430 8.98 -7.41 17.25
C ASP A 430 7.71 -6.77 17.83
N THR A 431 6.62 -7.53 18.03
CA THR A 431 5.30 -6.98 18.38
C THR A 431 4.49 -7.86 19.34
N ASP A 432 3.47 -7.28 19.98
CA ASP A 432 2.39 -8.06 20.61
C ASP A 432 1.55 -8.70 19.51
N ALA A 433 2.03 -9.82 18.98
CA ALA A 433 1.45 -10.45 17.80
C ALA A 433 0.01 -10.92 18.03
N LEU A 434 -0.81 -10.75 16.99
CA LEU A 434 -2.21 -11.16 17.03
C LEU A 434 -2.35 -12.68 16.95
N PRO A 435 -3.48 -13.23 17.43
CA PRO A 435 -3.77 -14.66 17.36
C PRO A 435 -3.60 -15.26 15.95
N ASN A 436 -3.94 -14.50 14.90
CA ASN A 436 -3.81 -14.97 13.52
C ASN A 436 -2.35 -15.17 13.08
N VAL A 437 -1.38 -14.46 13.68
CA VAL A 437 0.05 -14.64 13.33
C VAL A 437 0.52 -16.00 13.85
N TYR A 438 0.21 -16.32 15.11
CA TYR A 438 0.47 -17.64 15.71
C TYR A 438 -0.25 -18.76 14.96
N TYR A 439 -1.51 -18.53 14.57
CA TYR A 439 -2.25 -19.51 13.76
C TYR A 439 -1.58 -19.77 12.40
N LEU A 440 -1.18 -18.71 11.68
CA LEU A 440 -0.46 -18.86 10.40
C LEU A 440 0.90 -19.57 10.60
N LEU A 441 1.57 -19.32 11.72
CA LEU A 441 2.84 -20.00 12.05
C LEU A 441 2.61 -21.49 12.28
N ALA A 442 1.61 -21.84 13.09
CA ALA A 442 1.23 -23.22 13.32
C ALA A 442 0.92 -23.93 11.99
N GLN A 443 0.08 -23.34 11.15
CA GLN A 443 -0.27 -23.93 9.84
C GLN A 443 0.96 -24.10 8.93
N THR A 444 1.89 -23.15 8.97
CA THR A 444 3.15 -23.23 8.22
C THR A 444 4.03 -24.36 8.73
N GLU A 445 4.15 -24.52 10.05
CA GLU A 445 4.90 -25.59 10.69
C GLU A 445 4.29 -26.96 10.43
N LEU A 446 2.97 -27.06 10.37
CA LEU A 446 2.29 -28.28 9.95
C LEU A 446 2.67 -28.67 8.51
N LYS A 447 2.75 -27.70 7.58
CA LYS A 447 3.25 -27.96 6.21
C LYS A 447 4.72 -28.38 6.16
N LEU A 448 5.50 -28.01 7.16
CA LEU A 448 6.92 -28.38 7.33
C LEU A 448 7.12 -29.66 8.16
N ASN A 449 6.03 -30.36 8.53
CA ASN A 449 6.05 -31.54 9.41
C ASN A 449 6.68 -31.29 10.79
N GLN A 450 6.51 -30.09 11.33
CA GLN A 450 7.04 -29.67 12.64
C GLN A 450 5.93 -29.73 13.71
N GLU A 451 5.44 -30.94 13.97
CA GLU A 451 4.23 -31.21 14.78
C GLU A 451 4.25 -30.59 16.18
N LYS A 452 5.41 -30.63 16.85
CA LYS A 452 5.56 -30.06 18.20
C LYS A 452 5.35 -28.55 18.19
N CYS A 453 5.95 -27.85 17.24
CA CYS A 453 5.83 -26.40 17.14
C CYS A 453 4.42 -26.00 16.70
N PHE A 454 3.82 -26.76 15.76
CA PHE A 454 2.43 -26.60 15.35
C PHE A 454 1.48 -26.57 16.56
N LYS A 455 1.54 -27.58 17.44
CA LYS A 455 0.67 -27.65 18.63
C LYS A 455 0.86 -26.43 19.53
N GLN A 456 2.11 -26.12 19.87
CA GLN A 456 2.46 -25.00 20.74
C GLN A 456 1.92 -23.67 20.20
N ASN A 457 2.14 -23.38 18.91
CA ASN A 457 1.69 -22.14 18.30
C ASN A 457 0.16 -22.10 18.10
N LEU A 458 -0.50 -23.24 17.86
CA LEU A 458 -1.96 -23.30 17.79
C LEU A 458 -2.61 -23.05 19.17
N GLU A 459 -2.05 -23.61 20.25
CA GLU A 459 -2.47 -23.32 21.62
C GLU A 459 -2.30 -21.85 21.99
N GLN A 460 -1.16 -21.24 21.62
CA GLN A 460 -0.95 -19.80 21.80
C GLN A 460 -1.97 -18.97 21.01
N ALA A 461 -2.24 -19.34 19.75
CA ALA A 461 -3.27 -18.66 18.95
C ALA A 461 -4.64 -18.73 19.62
N ILE A 462 -5.03 -19.88 20.15
CA ILE A 462 -6.31 -20.04 20.87
C ILE A 462 -6.33 -19.20 22.14
N THR A 463 -5.27 -19.25 22.95
CA THR A 463 -5.18 -18.54 24.24
C THR A 463 -5.31 -17.03 24.04
N ILE A 464 -4.49 -16.45 23.16
CA ILE A 464 -4.54 -15.01 22.86
C ILE A 464 -5.87 -14.67 22.17
N GLY A 465 -6.40 -15.57 21.34
CA GLY A 465 -7.70 -15.41 20.70
C GLY A 465 -8.83 -15.30 21.71
N ASP A 466 -8.88 -16.20 22.69
CA ASP A 466 -9.89 -16.24 23.74
C ASP A 466 -9.79 -15.00 24.64
N ASP A 467 -8.57 -14.59 25.02
CA ASP A 467 -8.31 -13.35 25.77
C ASP A 467 -8.82 -12.10 25.03
N LEU A 468 -8.73 -12.09 23.70
CA LEU A 468 -9.22 -11.03 22.84
C LEU A 468 -10.69 -11.22 22.41
N ASN A 469 -11.39 -12.23 22.94
CA ASN A 469 -12.77 -12.60 22.59
C ASN A 469 -12.98 -12.91 21.09
N TRP A 470 -11.98 -13.49 20.43
CA TRP A 470 -12.09 -14.00 19.07
C TRP A 470 -12.84 -15.33 19.05
N ASN A 471 -13.48 -15.66 17.92
CA ASN A 471 -14.09 -16.97 17.75
C ASN A 471 -13.02 -17.99 17.35
N THR A 472 -12.54 -18.77 18.32
CA THR A 472 -11.45 -19.76 18.20
C THR A 472 -11.96 -21.19 18.05
N LYS A 473 -13.29 -21.41 17.96
CA LYS A 473 -13.90 -22.76 17.94
C LYS A 473 -13.34 -23.66 16.85
N THR A 474 -13.05 -23.11 15.68
CA THR A 474 -12.46 -23.85 14.57
C THR A 474 -11.04 -24.31 14.89
N TRP A 475 -10.25 -23.47 15.54
CA TRP A 475 -8.87 -23.76 15.94
C TRP A 475 -8.84 -24.80 17.07
N GLN A 476 -9.76 -24.69 18.04
CA GLN A 476 -9.93 -25.68 19.10
C GLN A 476 -10.32 -27.05 18.54
N HIS A 477 -11.24 -27.08 17.57
CA HIS A 477 -11.62 -28.33 16.91
C HIS A 477 -10.46 -28.97 16.14
N GLU A 478 -9.68 -28.14 15.45
CA GLU A 478 -8.48 -28.57 14.73
C GLU A 478 -7.43 -29.17 15.66
N LEU A 479 -7.14 -28.49 16.79
CA LEU A 479 -6.22 -28.99 17.81
C LEU A 479 -6.69 -30.35 18.36
N ASN A 480 -7.98 -30.46 18.73
CA ASN A 480 -8.55 -31.69 19.28
C ASN A 480 -8.49 -32.86 18.28
N THR A 481 -8.73 -32.59 16.99
CA THR A 481 -8.69 -33.61 15.93
C THR A 481 -7.28 -34.11 15.66
N TYR A 482 -6.28 -33.28 15.95
CA TYR A 482 -4.88 -33.65 15.80
C TYR A 482 -4.33 -34.40 17.04
N GLU A 483 -5.00 -34.30 18.19
CA GLU A 483 -4.67 -35.03 19.41
C GLU A 483 -5.34 -36.40 19.53
N SER A 484 -6.46 -36.59 18.82
CA SER A 484 -7.17 -37.87 18.69
C SER A 484 -6.50 -38.79 17.66
#